data_AF-F8KGF6-F1
#
_entry.id   AF-F8KGF6-F1
#
_cell.length_a   1.000
_cell.length_b   1.000
_cell.length_c   1.000
_cell.angle_alpha   90.00
_cell.angle_beta   90.00
_cell.angle_gamma   90.00
#
_symmetry.space_group_name_H-M   'P 1'
#
loop_
_entity.id
_entity.type
_entity.pdbx_description
1 polymer ?
#
loop_
_entity_poly.entity_id
_entity_poly.type
_entity_poly.pdbx_seq_one_letter_code
_entity_poly.pdbx_strand_id
1 'polypeptide(L)'
;MYTKLIDDQINQLEAVMDVHEGTPTILVEDALSWLYKVRGQILSNQKYTVQVFPNRRGYLNVLQSEAFFLNTPEETSEVQTHFTQVEINEFKKRKDLAIDWDRVIIEPVKAEN
;
A
#
# COMPACT_ATOMS: atom_id res chain seq x y z
N MET A 1 5.13 -2.82 -9.98
CA MET A 1 5.80 -3.77 -10.90
C MET A 1 6.37 -4.96 -10.14
N TYR A 2 7.07 -4.75 -9.02
CA TYR A 2 7.63 -5.83 -8.19
C TYR A 2 6.59 -6.72 -7.47
N THR A 3 5.47 -6.16 -7.02
CA THR A 3 4.39 -6.92 -6.35
C THR A 3 3.77 -7.96 -7.28
N LYS A 4 3.48 -7.60 -8.54
CA LYS A 4 2.91 -8.51 -9.53
C LYS A 4 3.80 -9.74 -9.79
N LEU A 5 5.12 -9.54 -9.92
CA LEU A 5 6.05 -10.64 -10.12
C LEU A 5 6.06 -11.61 -8.93
N ILE A 6 6.00 -11.08 -7.71
CA ILE A 6 5.96 -11.89 -6.48
C ILE A 6 4.61 -12.60 -6.35
N ASP A 7 3.50 -11.93 -6.67
CA ASP A 7 2.17 -12.53 -6.71
C ASP A 7 2.13 -13.70 -7.71
N ASP A 8 2.70 -13.52 -8.90
CA ASP A 8 2.78 -14.59 -9.92
C ASP A 8 3.64 -15.77 -9.42
N GLN A 9 4.75 -15.52 -8.70
CA GLN A 9 5.58 -16.58 -8.12
C GLN A 9 4.89 -17.32 -6.96
N ILE A 10 4.14 -16.62 -6.12
CA ILE A 10 3.32 -17.24 -5.05
C ILE A 10 2.29 -18.17 -5.68
N ASN A 11 1.52 -17.68 -6.66
CA ASN A 11 0.48 -18.47 -7.34
C ASN A 11 1.06 -19.74 -7.98
N GLN A 12 2.25 -19.66 -8.59
CA GLN A 12 2.92 -20.82 -9.18
C GLN A 12 3.32 -21.86 -8.13
N LEU A 13 3.84 -21.43 -6.98
CA LEU A 13 4.28 -22.34 -5.92
C LEU A 13 3.11 -22.97 -5.16
N GLU A 14 2.02 -22.22 -4.95
CA GLU A 14 0.78 -22.77 -4.39
C GLU A 14 0.20 -23.86 -5.29
N ALA A 15 0.18 -23.64 -6.62
CA ALA A 15 -0.26 -24.66 -7.56
C ALA A 15 0.61 -25.92 -7.56
N VAL A 16 1.91 -25.81 -7.24
CA VAL A 16 2.81 -26.96 -7.09
C VAL A 16 2.53 -27.71 -5.79
N MET A 17 2.23 -27.01 -4.68
CA MET A 17 1.83 -27.64 -3.42
C MET A 17 0.53 -28.43 -3.54
N ASP A 18 -0.45 -27.89 -4.24
CA ASP A 18 -1.76 -28.54 -4.42
C ASP A 18 -1.67 -29.89 -5.17
N VAL A 19 -0.59 -30.10 -5.93
CA VAL A 19 -0.40 -31.29 -6.79
C VAL A 19 0.57 -32.32 -6.18
N HIS A 20 1.40 -31.93 -5.21
CA HIS A 20 2.49 -32.77 -4.69
C HIS A 20 2.52 -32.86 -3.16
N GLU A 21 2.43 -34.09 -2.63
CA GLU A 21 2.63 -34.41 -1.21
C GLU A 21 4.05 -34.97 -0.93
N GLY A 22 4.70 -34.58 0.18
CA GLY A 22 5.96 -35.16 0.67
C GLY A 22 7.10 -34.15 0.88
N THR A 23 8.36 -34.59 0.81
CA THR A 23 9.55 -33.71 0.98
C THR A 23 9.61 -32.50 0.04
N PRO A 24 9.14 -32.55 -1.22
CA PRO A 24 9.00 -31.37 -2.07
C PRO A 24 8.07 -30.30 -1.48
N THR A 25 7.07 -30.69 -0.70
CA THR A 25 6.10 -29.78 -0.06
C THR A 25 6.78 -28.89 0.98
N ILE A 26 7.71 -29.42 1.79
CA ILE A 26 8.42 -28.65 2.83
C ILE A 26 9.28 -27.54 2.23
N LEU A 27 10.02 -27.82 1.15
CA LEU A 27 10.83 -26.80 0.47
C LEU A 27 9.98 -25.71 -0.18
N VAL A 28 8.78 -26.07 -0.67
CA VAL A 28 7.85 -25.09 -1.25
C VAL A 28 7.19 -24.25 -0.16
N GLU A 29 6.86 -24.83 1.01
CA GLU A 29 6.36 -24.09 2.17
C GLU A 29 7.36 -23.03 2.66
N ASP A 30 8.64 -23.38 2.77
CA ASP A 30 9.70 -22.42 3.15
C ASP A 30 9.83 -21.29 2.13
N ALA A 31 9.78 -21.61 0.83
CA ALA A 31 9.84 -20.63 -0.25
C ALA A 31 8.62 -19.69 -0.24
N LEU A 32 7.41 -20.22 -0.06
CA LEU A 32 6.18 -19.43 0.08
C LEU A 32 6.23 -18.53 1.31
N SER A 33 6.65 -19.04 2.45
CA SER A 33 6.81 -18.26 3.68
C SER A 33 7.74 -17.06 3.48
N TRP A 34 8.88 -17.28 2.81
CA TRP A 34 9.80 -16.20 2.45
C TRP A 34 9.17 -15.20 1.47
N LEU A 35 8.50 -15.66 0.41
CA LEU A 35 7.83 -14.78 -0.55
C LEU A 35 6.73 -13.94 0.11
N TYR A 36 5.92 -14.53 0.98
CA TYR A 36 4.90 -13.82 1.75
C TYR A 36 5.51 -12.75 2.66
N LYS A 37 6.65 -13.06 3.30
CA LYS A 37 7.40 -12.08 4.11
C LYS A 37 7.91 -10.92 3.25
N VAL A 38 8.55 -11.20 2.12
CA VAL A 38 9.07 -10.18 1.19
C VAL A 38 7.94 -9.34 0.62
N ARG A 39 6.83 -9.98 0.20
CA ARG A 39 5.61 -9.30 -0.24
C ARG A 39 5.09 -8.35 0.84
N GLY A 40 5.03 -8.82 2.09
CA GLY A 40 4.64 -8.01 3.24
C GLY A 40 5.54 -6.77 3.42
N GLN A 41 6.85 -6.92 3.27
CA GLN A 41 7.81 -5.82 3.36
C GLN A 41 7.69 -4.81 2.20
N ILE A 42 7.44 -5.30 0.99
CA ILE A 42 7.22 -4.43 -0.16
C ILE A 42 5.92 -3.65 0.02
N LEU A 43 4.85 -4.30 0.47
CA LEU A 43 3.57 -3.64 0.73
C LEU A 43 3.63 -2.69 1.93
N SER A 44 4.45 -2.96 2.95
CA SER A 44 4.66 -2.03 4.06
C SER A 44 5.40 -0.77 3.64
N ASN A 45 6.31 -0.88 2.67
CA ASN A 45 7.06 0.26 2.14
C ASN A 45 6.37 0.94 0.95
N GLN A 46 5.35 0.30 0.36
CA GLN A 46 4.52 0.91 -0.67
C GLN A 46 3.77 2.09 -0.06
N LYS A 47 3.99 3.26 -0.66
CA LYS A 47 3.25 4.46 -0.29
C LYS A 47 2.10 4.71 -1.25
N TYR A 48 1.12 5.44 -0.76
CA TYR A 48 -0.13 5.74 -1.43
C TYR A 48 -0.41 7.24 -1.34
N THR A 49 -1.07 7.76 -2.36
CA THR A 49 -1.75 9.05 -2.29
C THR A 49 -3.16 8.83 -1.76
N VAL A 50 -3.65 9.79 -0.98
CA VAL A 50 -5.00 9.76 -0.38
C VAL A 50 -5.74 10.98 -0.88
N GLN A 51 -6.79 10.78 -1.68
CA GLN A 51 -7.60 11.85 -2.25
C GLN A 51 -9.02 11.82 -1.67
N VAL A 52 -9.35 12.84 -0.87
CA VAL A 52 -10.62 12.98 -0.15
C VAL A 52 -11.70 13.64 -1.01
N PHE A 53 -11.31 14.53 -1.93
CA PHE A 53 -12.22 15.14 -2.90
C PHE A 53 -11.79 14.83 -4.34
N PRO A 54 -12.74 14.61 -5.27
CA PRO A 54 -12.45 14.27 -6.67
C PRO A 54 -12.02 15.49 -7.49
N ASN A 55 -11.06 16.27 -6.98
CA ASN A 55 -10.45 17.41 -7.64
C ASN A 55 -8.94 17.43 -7.38
N ARG A 56 -8.20 18.16 -8.20
CA ARG A 56 -6.72 18.25 -8.16
C ARG A 56 -6.15 18.73 -6.82
N ARG A 57 -6.97 19.35 -5.97
CA ARG A 57 -6.58 19.85 -4.65
C ARG A 57 -7.13 19.00 -3.51
N GLY A 58 -7.77 17.87 -3.81
CA GLY A 58 -8.47 17.03 -2.85
C GLY A 58 -7.57 16.08 -2.08
N TYR A 59 -6.25 16.18 -2.23
CA TYR A 59 -5.30 15.30 -1.55
C TYR A 59 -5.18 15.65 -0.07
N LEU A 60 -5.14 14.60 0.76
CA LEU A 60 -4.80 14.70 2.17
C LEU A 60 -3.30 14.97 2.29
N ASN A 61 -2.94 16.07 2.95
CA ASN A 61 -1.56 16.50 3.11
C ASN A 61 -1.22 16.85 4.56
N VAL A 62 0.07 16.72 4.90
CA VAL A 62 0.65 17.15 6.18
C VAL A 62 1.54 18.35 5.93
N LEU A 63 1.23 19.50 6.54
CA LEU A 63 2.17 20.64 6.59
C LEU A 63 3.01 20.54 7.87
N GLN A 64 4.20 21.14 7.80
CA GLN A 64 5.36 21.03 8.72
C GLN A 64 5.10 21.40 10.21
N SER A 65 3.86 21.61 10.63
CA SER A 65 3.46 21.97 12.00
C SER A 65 2.30 21.13 12.56
N GLU A 66 2.25 19.83 12.21
CA GLU A 66 1.36 18.81 12.79
C GLU A 66 -0.15 18.90 12.45
N ALA A 67 -0.55 19.83 11.58
CA ALA A 67 -1.94 19.97 11.15
C ALA A 67 -2.18 19.40 9.74
N PHE A 68 -3.28 18.66 9.60
CA PHE A 68 -3.75 18.12 8.32
C PHE A 68 -4.58 19.16 7.61
N PHE A 69 -4.27 19.42 6.33
CA PHE A 69 -5.07 20.31 5.49
C PHE A 69 -5.56 19.57 4.26
N LEU A 70 -6.81 19.87 3.89
CA LEU A 70 -7.40 19.59 2.59
C LEU A 70 -7.21 20.87 1.77
N ASN A 71 -6.88 20.76 0.48
CA ASN A 71 -6.75 21.89 -0.46
C ASN A 71 -5.41 22.64 -0.41
N THR A 72 -4.53 22.27 -1.34
CA THR A 72 -3.30 22.99 -1.66
C THR A 72 -3.23 23.20 -3.18
N PRO A 73 -2.86 24.41 -3.64
CA PRO A 73 -2.91 24.78 -5.06
C PRO A 73 -1.74 24.24 -5.90
N GLU A 74 -0.72 23.63 -5.30
CA GLU A 74 0.51 23.22 -5.99
C GLU A 74 0.55 21.70 -6.22
N GLU A 75 0.60 21.28 -7.50
CA GLU A 75 0.88 19.90 -7.93
C GLU A 75 2.39 19.62 -7.86
N THR A 76 3.00 19.71 -6.69
CA THR A 76 4.40 19.32 -6.48
C THR A 76 4.47 18.10 -5.56
N SER A 77 5.51 17.27 -5.70
CA SER A 77 5.77 16.12 -4.82
C SER A 77 6.02 16.53 -3.37
N GLU A 78 6.33 17.80 -3.14
CA GLU A 78 6.44 18.43 -1.82
C GLU A 78 5.07 18.62 -1.14
N VAL A 79 3.99 18.46 -1.91
CA VAL A 79 2.62 18.86 -1.54
C VAL A 79 1.60 17.73 -1.82
N GLN A 80 2.09 16.51 -2.09
CA GLN A 80 1.32 15.26 -2.06
C GLN A 80 2.01 14.33 -1.08
N THR A 81 1.62 14.38 0.20
CA THR A 81 2.20 13.51 1.22
C THR A 81 1.84 12.06 0.89
N HIS A 82 2.86 11.21 0.88
CA HIS A 82 2.72 9.79 0.62
C HIS A 82 2.65 9.01 1.93
N PHE A 83 1.62 8.19 2.07
CA PHE A 83 1.37 7.42 3.29
C PHE A 83 1.49 5.93 3.03
N THR A 84 2.04 5.19 3.99
CA THR A 84 1.95 3.73 4.03
C THR A 84 0.52 3.29 4.35
N GLN A 85 0.20 2.03 4.05
CA GLN A 85 -1.11 1.46 4.41
C GLN A 85 -1.33 1.46 5.93
N VAL A 86 -0.26 1.31 6.72
CA VAL A 86 -0.32 1.33 8.19
C VAL A 86 -0.74 2.72 8.68
N GLU A 87 -0.13 3.78 8.17
CA GLU A 87 -0.49 5.16 8.53
C GLU A 87 -1.95 5.47 8.17
N ILE A 88 -2.39 5.06 6.97
CA ILE A 88 -3.80 5.21 6.54
C ILE A 88 -4.75 4.49 7.51
N ASN A 89 -4.40 3.28 7.95
CA ASN A 89 -5.22 2.52 8.89
C ASN A 89 -5.29 3.20 10.27
N GLU A 90 -4.22 3.85 10.73
CA GLU A 90 -4.27 4.67 11.94
C GLU A 90 -5.13 5.93 11.75
N PHE A 91 -5.10 6.57 10.58
CA PHE A 91 -5.98 7.71 10.29
C PHE A 91 -7.46 7.32 10.26
N LYS A 92 -7.80 6.12 9.76
CA LYS A 92 -9.19 5.61 9.80
C LYS A 92 -9.74 5.45 11.22
N LYS A 93 -8.87 5.25 12.22
CA LYS A 93 -9.27 5.12 13.64
C LYS A 93 -9.51 6.48 14.31
N ARG A 94 -8.99 7.56 13.74
CA ARG A 94 -9.10 8.91 14.29
C ARG A 94 -10.50 9.49 14.02
N LYS A 95 -11.22 9.79 15.10
CA LYS A 95 -12.58 10.37 15.05
C LYS A 95 -12.60 11.88 14.84
N ASP A 96 -11.46 12.52 15.03
CA ASP A 96 -11.27 13.97 14.84
C ASP A 96 -11.05 14.35 13.37
N LEU A 97 -10.78 13.37 12.51
CA LEU A 97 -10.72 13.57 11.06
C LEU A 97 -12.13 13.44 10.46
N ALA A 98 -12.70 14.56 10.02
CA ALA A 98 -13.98 14.59 9.31
C ALA A 98 -13.84 14.12 7.84
N ILE A 99 -13.36 12.89 7.65
CA ILE A 99 -13.12 12.27 6.34
C ILE A 99 -14.11 11.12 6.15
N ASP A 100 -14.86 11.16 5.04
CA ASP A 100 -15.70 10.04 4.60
C ASP A 100 -14.82 9.01 3.88
N TRP A 101 -14.25 8.07 4.65
CA TRP A 101 -13.31 7.06 4.16
C TRP A 101 -13.88 6.11 3.10
N ASP A 102 -15.20 5.98 3.00
CA ASP A 102 -15.86 5.16 1.98
C ASP A 102 -15.82 5.82 0.59
N ARG A 103 -15.54 7.13 0.54
CA ARG A 103 -15.46 7.93 -0.70
C ARG A 103 -14.04 8.34 -1.07
N VAL A 104 -13.06 7.99 -0.25
CA VAL A 104 -11.65 8.32 -0.47
C VAL A 104 -11.08 7.46 -1.60
N ILE A 105 -10.34 8.10 -2.51
CA ILE A 105 -9.57 7.43 -3.55
C ILE A 105 -8.15 7.22 -3.01
N ILE A 106 -7.68 5.97 -2.99
CA ILE A 106 -6.34 5.59 -2.52
C ILE A 106 -5.62 4.93 -3.69
N GLU A 107 -4.51 5.53 -4.13
CA GLU A 107 -3.75 5.02 -5.28
C GLU A 107 -2.29 4.79 -4.91
N PRO A 108 -1.65 3.71 -5.41
CA PRO A 108 -0.24 3.47 -5.16
C PRO A 108 0.60 4.54 -5.86
N VAL A 109 1.56 5.10 -5.13
CA VAL A 109 2.61 5.95 -5.71
C VAL A 109 3.43 5.08 -6.65
N LYS A 110 3.54 5.49 -7.91
CA LYS A 110 4.44 4.82 -8.86
C LYS A 110 5.86 4.98 -8.32
N ALA A 111 6.57 3.86 -8.15
CA ALA A 111 7.99 3.91 -7.83
C ALA A 111 8.68 4.82 -8.87
N GLU A 112 9.44 5.80 -8.40
CA GLU A 112 10.31 6.58 -9.28
C GLU A 112 11.24 5.60 -10.01
N ASN A 113 11.26 5.66 -11.34
CA ASN A 113 12.14 4.85 -12.17
C ASN A 113 13.59 5.32 -12.04
#